data_AF-A0A356ZX51-F1
#
_entry.id   AF-A0A356ZX51-F1
#
_cell.length_a   1.000
_cell.length_b   1.000
_cell.length_c   1.000
_cell.angle_alpha   90.00
_cell.angle_beta   90.00
_cell.angle_gamma   90.00
#
_symmetry.space_group_name_H-M   'P 1'
#
loop_
_entity.id
_entity.type
_entity.pdbx_description
1 polymer ?
#
loop_
_entity_poly.entity_id
_entity_poly.type
_entity_poly.pdbx_seq_one_letter_code
_entity_poly.pdbx_strand_id
1 'polypeptide(L)'
;GQVPIPGGSIPMRTEHGWGWSYLLPYYKNFGYSTEAQFYSVIFPVGSGGGTSAIFRRPFYQLGADFPQTAGRNVPDVALNADPFTGYAIYDTSPGTSYGEGWLNGFGGTSFASPQWAGITATMDSALRAQIGFANPLFYTVFQSPQNTLFPAFHTITKGNNWFYYDHAGYNRVTGLGSPDVYNLTRDILSLTH
;
A
#
# COMPACT_ATOMS: atom_id res chain seq x y z
N GLY A 1 11.16 -10.21 1.63
CA GLY A 1 11.27 -10.17 3.10
C GLY A 1 10.95 -11.53 3.69
N GLN A 2 10.96 -11.66 5.01
CA GLN A 2 10.51 -12.86 5.72
C GLN A 2 9.46 -12.44 6.74
N VAL A 3 8.32 -13.12 6.77
CA VAL A 3 7.31 -12.96 7.82
C VAL A 3 7.62 -13.98 8.91
N PRO A 4 7.94 -13.57 10.15
CA PRO A 4 8.17 -14.51 11.24
C PRO A 4 6.88 -15.24 11.61
N ILE A 5 7.00 -16.54 11.87
CA ILE A 5 5.94 -17.40 12.42
C ILE A 5 6.54 -18.29 13.53
N PRO A 6 5.74 -18.79 14.48
CA PRO A 6 6.27 -19.76 15.44
C PRO A 6 6.87 -20.97 14.74
N GLY A 7 8.15 -21.25 15.03
CA GLY A 7 8.90 -22.36 14.42
C GLY A 7 9.51 -22.07 13.04
N GLY A 8 9.46 -20.83 12.53
CA GLY A 8 10.15 -20.50 11.27
C GLY A 8 9.78 -19.14 10.67
N SER A 9 9.78 -19.07 9.35
CA SER A 9 9.41 -17.87 8.60
C SER A 9 8.75 -18.21 7.27
N ILE A 10 7.85 -17.34 6.82
CA ILE A 10 7.24 -17.40 5.48
C ILE A 10 8.03 -16.46 4.55
N PRO A 11 8.64 -16.97 3.47
CA PRO A 11 9.38 -16.12 2.54
C PRO A 11 8.42 -15.29 1.67
N MET A 12 8.54 -13.97 1.77
CA MET A 12 7.81 -13.02 0.92
C MET A 12 8.66 -12.70 -0.31
N ARG A 13 8.35 -13.38 -1.43
CA ARG A 13 9.10 -13.29 -2.70
C ARG A 13 8.70 -12.11 -3.59
N THR A 14 7.51 -11.56 -3.36
CA THR A 14 6.95 -10.41 -4.08
C THR A 14 6.31 -9.47 -3.07
N GLU A 15 5.94 -8.26 -3.48
CA GLU A 15 5.06 -7.39 -2.70
C GLU A 15 3.65 -7.99 -2.63
N HIS A 16 2.99 -7.81 -1.49
CA HIS A 16 1.63 -8.30 -1.24
C HIS A 16 0.78 -7.20 -0.61
N GLY A 17 -0.51 -7.18 -0.89
CA GLY A 17 -1.45 -6.37 -0.13
C GLY A 17 -1.45 -6.79 1.32
N TRP A 18 -1.46 -5.82 2.23
CA TRP A 18 -1.48 -6.09 3.65
C TRP A 18 -2.87 -6.60 4.07
N GLY A 19 -2.97 -7.91 4.13
CA GLY A 19 -4.01 -8.67 4.81
C GLY A 19 -3.35 -9.80 5.58
N TRP A 20 -4.03 -10.93 5.75
CA TRP A 20 -3.47 -12.08 6.47
C TRP A 20 -3.46 -13.39 5.66
N SER A 21 -3.86 -13.34 4.39
CA SER A 21 -3.90 -14.52 3.50
C SER A 21 -2.56 -15.23 3.39
N TYR A 22 -1.44 -14.51 3.45
CA TYR A 22 -0.12 -15.12 3.40
C TYR A 22 0.19 -16.01 4.62
N LEU A 23 -0.57 -15.91 5.72
CA LEU A 23 -0.46 -16.79 6.89
C LEU A 23 -1.23 -18.10 6.74
N LEU A 24 -2.14 -18.23 5.76
CA LEU A 24 -2.96 -19.44 5.54
C LEU A 24 -2.15 -20.75 5.57
N PRO A 25 -0.96 -20.85 4.94
CA PRO A 25 -0.16 -22.07 4.99
C PRO A 25 0.24 -22.49 6.41
N TYR A 26 0.49 -21.53 7.31
CA TYR A 26 0.85 -21.81 8.69
C TYR A 26 -0.35 -22.31 9.50
N TYR A 27 -1.49 -21.62 9.42
CA TYR A 27 -2.68 -21.97 10.20
C TYR A 27 -3.42 -23.20 9.69
N LYS A 28 -3.16 -23.64 8.45
CA LYS A 28 -3.64 -24.92 7.93
C LYS A 28 -3.21 -26.09 8.83
N ASN A 29 -2.06 -26.00 9.49
CA ASN A 29 -1.59 -27.00 10.46
C ASN A 29 -2.47 -27.09 11.72
N PHE A 30 -3.31 -26.08 11.97
CA PHE A 30 -4.23 -26.02 13.10
C PHE A 30 -5.70 -26.20 12.67
N GLY A 31 -5.95 -26.63 11.43
CA GLY A 31 -7.29 -26.89 10.91
C GLY A 31 -8.00 -25.69 10.25
N TYR A 32 -7.33 -24.54 10.13
CA TYR A 32 -7.90 -23.36 9.46
C TYR A 32 -7.47 -23.32 7.98
N SER A 33 -8.41 -23.48 7.07
CA SER A 33 -8.17 -23.54 5.62
C SER A 33 -8.63 -22.30 4.85
N THR A 34 -9.31 -21.37 5.52
CA THR A 34 -9.86 -20.14 4.90
C THR A 34 -9.67 -18.92 5.79
N GLU A 35 -9.55 -17.73 5.20
CA GLU A 35 -9.47 -16.47 5.97
C GLU A 35 -10.73 -16.22 6.82
N ALA A 36 -11.90 -16.69 6.38
CA ALA A 36 -13.12 -16.59 7.18
C ALA A 36 -13.00 -17.31 8.54
N GLN A 37 -12.30 -18.45 8.58
CA GLN A 37 -12.05 -19.16 9.83
C GLN A 37 -10.99 -18.46 10.69
N PHE A 38 -9.99 -17.83 10.04
CA PHE A 38 -8.97 -16.99 10.70
C PHE A 38 -9.58 -15.84 11.49
N TYR A 39 -10.68 -15.25 11.00
CA TYR A 39 -11.33 -14.11 11.66
C TYR A 39 -11.58 -14.33 13.17
N SER A 40 -11.81 -15.59 13.57
CA SER A 40 -12.04 -15.95 14.98
C SER A 40 -10.78 -16.04 15.84
N VAL A 41 -9.59 -16.14 15.22
CA VAL A 41 -8.30 -16.40 15.90
C VAL A 41 -7.24 -15.32 15.66
N ILE A 42 -7.47 -14.39 14.74
CA ILE A 42 -6.63 -13.21 14.52
C ILE A 42 -7.47 -11.94 14.57
N PHE A 43 -6.87 -10.84 15.03
CA PHE A 43 -7.50 -9.53 14.93
C PHE A 43 -7.41 -9.04 13.47
N PRO A 44 -8.53 -8.93 12.74
CA PRO A 44 -8.54 -8.74 11.28
C PRO A 44 -8.25 -7.27 10.95
N VAL A 45 -6.96 -6.92 10.94
CA VAL A 45 -6.46 -5.63 10.44
C VAL A 45 -5.82 -5.80 9.06
N GLY A 46 -5.63 -4.71 8.34
CA GLY A 46 -5.02 -4.73 7.02
C GLY A 46 -5.09 -3.37 6.36
N SER A 47 -4.70 -3.32 5.09
CA SER A 47 -4.85 -2.13 4.26
C SER A 47 -6.32 -1.75 4.16
N GLY A 48 -6.67 -0.54 4.60
CA GLY A 48 -7.99 0.01 4.31
C GLY A 48 -8.17 0.18 2.79
N GLY A 49 -9.38 0.00 2.29
CA GLY A 49 -9.61 0.05 0.85
C GLY A 49 -11.07 -0.18 0.47
N GLY A 50 -11.49 0.34 -0.68
CA GLY A 50 -12.86 0.17 -1.15
C GLY A 50 -13.38 1.33 -1.98
N THR A 51 -14.70 1.49 -1.98
CA THR A 51 -15.40 2.52 -2.75
C THR A 51 -16.23 3.37 -1.79
N SER A 52 -16.07 4.68 -1.86
CA SER A 52 -16.81 5.62 -1.01
C SER A 52 -18.31 5.60 -1.34
N ALA A 53 -19.16 5.60 -0.30
CA ALA A 53 -20.60 5.81 -0.45
C ALA A 53 -21.01 7.30 -0.45
N ILE A 54 -20.07 8.20 -0.15
CA ILE A 54 -20.34 9.63 0.09
C ILE A 54 -19.73 10.49 -1.02
N PHE A 55 -18.45 10.26 -1.34
CA PHE A 55 -17.74 11.04 -2.34
C PHE A 55 -17.90 10.39 -3.71
N ARG A 56 -18.39 11.18 -4.67
CA ARG A 56 -18.48 10.75 -6.06
C ARG A 56 -17.10 10.42 -6.61
N ARG A 57 -17.07 9.51 -7.58
CA ARG A 57 -15.84 9.17 -8.30
C ARG A 57 -15.25 10.42 -8.95
N PRO A 58 -14.00 10.80 -8.63
CA PRO A 58 -13.38 12.00 -9.18
C PRO A 58 -12.95 11.77 -10.64
N PHE A 59 -12.76 12.87 -11.38
CA PHE A 59 -12.48 12.82 -12.82
C PHE A 59 -11.20 12.02 -13.15
N TYR A 60 -10.18 12.06 -12.29
CA TYR A 60 -8.93 11.33 -12.49
C TYR A 60 -9.05 9.82 -12.23
N GLN A 61 -10.17 9.34 -11.68
CA GLN A 61 -10.49 7.90 -11.56
C GLN A 61 -11.48 7.42 -12.64
N LEU A 62 -11.66 8.21 -13.71
CA LEU A 62 -12.43 7.82 -14.88
C LEU A 62 -11.51 7.13 -15.91
N GLY A 63 -12.11 6.32 -16.79
CA GLY A 63 -11.37 5.55 -17.81
C GLY A 63 -11.47 4.04 -17.60
N ALA A 64 -11.16 3.28 -18.64
CA ALA A 64 -11.35 1.82 -18.66
C ALA A 64 -10.43 1.08 -17.67
N ASP A 65 -9.30 1.69 -17.31
CA ASP A 65 -8.29 1.09 -16.42
C ASP A 65 -8.69 1.13 -14.93
N PHE A 66 -9.77 1.84 -14.59
CA PHE A 66 -10.22 2.03 -13.20
C PHE A 66 -11.61 1.43 -12.95
N PRO A 67 -11.93 1.06 -11.70
CA PRO A 67 -13.25 0.55 -11.34
C PRO A 67 -14.38 1.52 -11.75
N GLN A 68 -15.37 0.98 -12.47
CA GLN A 68 -16.58 1.70 -12.90
C GLN A 68 -17.60 1.84 -11.77
N THR A 69 -17.19 2.50 -10.69
CA THR A 69 -17.99 2.71 -9.49
C THR A 69 -18.59 4.11 -9.44
N ALA A 70 -19.68 4.28 -8.69
CA ALA A 70 -20.28 5.60 -8.48
C ALA A 70 -19.43 6.51 -7.56
N GLY A 71 -18.65 5.90 -6.66
CA GLY A 71 -17.89 6.59 -5.62
C GLY A 71 -16.38 6.56 -5.81
N ARG A 72 -15.67 7.42 -5.06
CA ARG A 72 -14.20 7.49 -5.03
C ARG A 72 -13.62 6.17 -4.50
N ASN A 73 -12.73 5.54 -5.27
CA ASN A 73 -12.06 4.29 -4.90
C ASN A 73 -10.80 4.59 -4.08
N VAL A 74 -10.55 3.87 -2.99
CA VAL A 74 -9.38 4.02 -2.10
C VAL A 74 -8.61 2.70 -1.99
N PRO A 75 -7.28 2.74 -1.73
CA PRO A 75 -6.43 3.94 -1.69
C PRO A 75 -6.05 4.42 -3.10
N ASP A 76 -5.26 5.51 -3.20
CA ASP A 76 -4.61 5.89 -4.46
C ASP A 76 -3.26 5.19 -4.63
N VAL A 77 -2.50 5.05 -3.55
CA VAL A 77 -1.13 4.53 -3.54
C VAL A 77 -0.87 3.71 -2.28
N ALA A 78 0.20 2.92 -2.27
CA ALA A 78 0.57 2.07 -1.15
C ALA A 78 2.06 2.17 -0.80
N LEU A 79 2.39 1.80 0.43
CA LEU A 79 3.73 1.49 0.90
C LEU A 79 3.62 0.34 1.92
N ASN A 80 4.75 -0.18 2.38
CA ASN A 80 4.78 -1.19 3.40
C ASN A 80 4.01 -0.72 4.66
N ALA A 81 3.05 -1.55 5.08
CA ALA A 81 2.20 -1.31 6.23
C ALA A 81 2.09 -2.55 7.12
N ASP A 82 2.82 -3.62 6.79
CA ASP A 82 2.72 -4.87 7.54
C ASP A 82 3.66 -4.83 8.76
N PRO A 83 3.15 -4.96 10.00
CA PRO A 83 3.98 -5.04 11.21
C PRO A 83 5.02 -6.16 11.17
N PHE A 84 4.74 -7.29 10.51
CA PHE A 84 5.66 -8.43 10.43
C PHE A 84 6.84 -8.21 9.49
N THR A 85 6.76 -7.23 8.60
CA THR A 85 7.88 -6.72 7.82
C THR A 85 8.09 -5.23 8.10
N GLY A 86 7.73 -4.80 9.30
CA GLY A 86 7.46 -3.42 9.63
C GLY A 86 8.68 -2.60 10.00
N TYR A 87 8.41 -1.52 10.72
CA TYR A 87 9.36 -0.48 11.08
C TYR A 87 9.87 -0.67 12.51
N ALA A 88 11.11 -0.24 12.71
CA ALA A 88 11.63 0.05 14.05
C ALA A 88 11.31 1.49 14.41
N ILE A 89 10.88 1.73 15.65
CA ILE A 89 10.72 3.07 16.22
C ILE A 89 11.60 3.18 17.46
N TYR A 90 12.04 4.40 17.76
CA TYR A 90 12.68 4.70 19.03
C TYR A 90 11.70 5.53 19.86
N ASP A 91 11.22 4.97 20.98
CA ASP A 91 10.29 5.67 21.89
C ASP A 91 11.07 6.21 23.10
N THR A 92 10.92 7.50 23.38
CA THR A 92 11.51 8.17 24.54
C THR A 92 10.48 8.50 25.61
N SER A 93 9.22 8.12 25.40
CA SER A 93 8.10 8.46 26.26
C SER A 93 8.13 7.58 27.51
N PRO A 94 8.30 8.15 28.71
CA PRO A 94 8.34 7.36 29.92
C PRO A 94 6.96 6.77 30.24
N GLY A 95 6.95 5.51 30.70
CA GLY A 95 5.74 4.86 31.21
C GLY A 95 4.72 4.44 30.13
N THR A 96 5.10 4.37 28.86
CA THR A 96 4.23 3.74 27.85
C THR A 96 4.17 2.22 28.06
N SER A 97 3.08 1.60 27.61
CA SER A 97 2.94 0.13 27.64
C SER A 97 3.94 -0.59 26.74
N TYR A 98 4.64 0.13 25.86
CA TYR A 98 5.60 -0.43 24.92
C TYR A 98 7.05 -0.39 25.44
N GLY A 99 7.31 0.41 26.48
CA GLY A 99 8.65 0.64 27.03
C GLY A 99 9.42 1.71 26.24
N GLU A 100 10.54 2.14 26.83
CA GLU A 100 11.46 3.11 26.21
C GLU A 100 12.54 2.38 25.38
N GLY A 101 13.04 3.05 24.34
CA GLY A 101 14.15 2.59 23.51
C GLY A 101 13.70 2.08 22.13
N TRP A 102 14.52 1.20 21.54
CA TRP A 102 14.23 0.62 20.23
C TRP A 102 13.14 -0.44 20.31
N LEU A 103 12.07 -0.22 19.57
CA LEU A 103 10.92 -1.09 19.48
C LEU A 103 10.74 -1.54 18.02
N ASN A 104 10.41 -2.82 17.81
CA ASN A 104 10.23 -3.41 16.48
C ASN A 104 8.80 -3.91 16.28
N GLY A 105 8.45 -4.21 15.03
CA GLY A 105 7.15 -4.80 14.70
C GLY A 105 6.04 -3.78 14.58
N PHE A 106 6.35 -2.54 14.17
CA PHE A 106 5.35 -1.51 13.93
C PHE A 106 4.95 -1.47 12.47
N GLY A 107 3.67 -1.24 12.22
CA GLY A 107 3.13 -1.13 10.88
C GLY A 107 1.84 -0.32 10.90
N GLY A 108 1.04 -0.50 9.86
CA GLY A 108 -0.16 0.27 9.60
C GLY A 108 0.06 1.32 8.53
N THR A 109 -1.04 1.72 7.90
CA THR A 109 -1.05 2.83 6.94
C THR A 109 -0.63 4.16 7.58
N SER A 110 -0.69 4.27 8.91
CA SER A 110 -0.12 5.36 9.71
C SER A 110 1.39 5.52 9.52
N PHE A 111 2.12 4.45 9.19
CA PHE A 111 3.53 4.56 8.82
C PHE A 111 3.69 4.86 7.32
N ALA A 112 2.85 4.30 6.47
CA ALA A 112 2.89 4.55 5.02
C ALA A 112 2.63 6.03 4.67
N SER A 113 1.66 6.67 5.34
CA SER A 113 1.27 8.06 5.05
C SER A 113 2.39 9.10 5.23
N PRO A 114 3.10 9.18 6.37
CA PRO A 114 4.21 10.14 6.53
C PRO A 114 5.41 9.83 5.63
N GLN A 115 5.62 8.56 5.26
CA GLN A 115 6.64 8.23 4.25
C GLN A 115 6.28 8.81 2.89
N TRP A 116 5.03 8.71 2.46
CA TRP A 116 4.57 9.36 1.24
C TRP A 116 4.76 10.88 1.29
N ALA A 117 4.53 11.53 2.43
CA ALA A 117 4.82 12.96 2.60
C ALA A 117 6.31 13.28 2.39
N GLY A 118 7.21 12.46 2.95
CA GLY A 118 8.66 12.60 2.74
C GLY A 118 9.09 12.34 1.29
N ILE A 119 8.48 11.35 0.63
CA ILE A 119 8.69 11.08 -0.79
C ILE A 119 8.26 12.30 -1.61
N THR A 120 7.06 12.83 -1.40
CA THR A 120 6.58 14.01 -2.14
C THR A 120 7.47 15.24 -1.91
N ALA A 121 7.98 15.46 -0.70
CA ALA A 121 8.92 16.55 -0.44
C ALA A 121 10.26 16.38 -1.19
N THR A 122 10.71 15.13 -1.33
CA THR A 122 11.90 14.79 -2.14
C THR A 122 11.64 15.05 -3.62
N MET A 123 10.47 14.67 -4.12
CA MET A 123 10.05 14.93 -5.50
C MET A 123 9.93 16.43 -5.77
N ASP A 124 9.31 17.20 -4.87
CA ASP A 124 9.20 18.66 -4.98
C ASP A 124 10.58 19.32 -5.13
N SER A 125 11.55 18.85 -4.34
CA SER A 125 12.94 19.32 -4.40
C SER A 125 13.59 19.01 -5.75
N ALA A 126 13.37 17.80 -6.29
CA ALA A 126 13.91 17.38 -7.58
C ALA A 126 13.27 18.14 -8.76
N LEU A 127 11.96 18.39 -8.69
CA LEU A 127 11.20 19.13 -9.69
C LEU A 127 11.41 20.65 -9.61
N ARG A 128 11.99 21.14 -8.50
CA ARG A 128 12.09 22.57 -8.16
C ARG A 128 10.73 23.27 -8.16
N ALA A 129 9.67 22.54 -7.82
CA ALA A 129 8.28 22.99 -7.82
C ALA A 129 7.47 22.14 -6.85
N GLN A 130 6.37 22.70 -6.32
CA GLN A 130 5.45 21.95 -5.46
C GLN A 130 4.47 21.14 -6.32
N ILE A 131 4.39 19.83 -6.10
CA ILE A 131 3.41 18.96 -6.76
C ILE A 131 1.98 19.33 -6.35
N GLY A 132 1.78 19.69 -5.07
CA GLY A 132 0.48 20.06 -4.54
C GLY A 132 -0.54 18.93 -4.61
N PHE A 133 -1.68 19.15 -5.28
CA PHE A 133 -2.71 18.12 -5.44
C PHE A 133 -2.25 17.04 -6.43
N ALA A 134 -1.58 16.01 -5.91
CA ALA A 134 -0.87 15.01 -6.70
C ALA A 134 -1.76 14.00 -7.44
N ASN A 135 -2.99 13.76 -6.97
CA ASN A 135 -3.83 12.67 -7.49
C ASN A 135 -4.02 12.72 -9.02
N PRO A 136 -4.44 13.84 -9.64
CA PRO A 136 -4.57 13.88 -11.10
C PRO A 136 -3.27 13.50 -11.82
N LEU A 137 -2.11 14.01 -11.36
CA LEU A 137 -0.81 13.71 -11.95
C LEU A 137 -0.45 12.23 -11.84
N PHE A 138 -0.63 11.62 -10.68
CA PHE A 138 -0.30 10.20 -10.47
C PHE A 138 -1.14 9.29 -11.37
N TYR A 139 -2.42 9.59 -11.51
CA TYR A 139 -3.32 8.85 -12.39
C TYR A 139 -2.97 9.06 -13.87
N THR A 140 -2.60 10.28 -14.28
CA THR A 140 -2.11 10.55 -15.65
C THR A 140 -0.82 9.80 -15.95
N VAL A 141 0.15 9.82 -15.04
CA VAL A 141 1.41 9.06 -15.20
C VAL A 141 1.12 7.57 -15.30
N PHE A 142 0.25 7.03 -14.45
CA PHE A 142 -0.10 5.61 -14.46
C PHE A 142 -0.71 5.16 -15.79
N GLN A 143 -1.51 6.01 -16.43
CA GLN A 143 -2.12 5.75 -17.73
C GLN A 143 -1.20 6.08 -18.92
N SER A 144 -0.04 6.70 -18.68
CA SER A 144 0.87 7.08 -19.76
C SER A 144 1.49 5.85 -20.42
N PRO A 145 1.73 5.87 -21.75
CA PRO A 145 2.47 4.81 -22.43
C PRO A 145 3.87 4.60 -21.84
N GLN A 146 4.53 5.66 -21.35
CA GLN A 146 5.86 5.61 -20.73
C GLN A 146 5.90 4.69 -19.51
N ASN A 147 4.81 4.63 -18.74
CA ASN A 147 4.66 3.75 -17.58
C ASN A 147 4.73 2.25 -17.95
N THR A 148 4.57 1.88 -19.23
CA THR A 148 4.75 0.48 -19.67
C THR A 148 6.21 0.07 -19.83
N LEU A 149 7.09 1.03 -20.15
CA LEU A 149 8.52 0.78 -20.35
C LEU A 149 9.31 0.96 -19.05
N PHE A 150 8.94 1.99 -18.27
CA PHE A 150 9.58 2.34 -17.02
C PHE A 150 8.49 2.67 -15.98
N PRO A 151 7.91 1.65 -15.33
CA PRO A 151 6.80 1.84 -14.42
C PRO A 151 7.13 2.83 -13.30
N ALA A 152 6.28 3.84 -13.13
CA ALA A 152 6.31 4.78 -12.02
C ALA A 152 5.74 4.15 -10.73
N PHE A 153 4.97 3.06 -10.87
CA PHE A 153 4.41 2.32 -9.76
C PHE A 153 4.65 0.81 -9.93
N HIS A 154 5.07 0.16 -8.86
CA HIS A 154 5.04 -1.31 -8.75
C HIS A 154 3.62 -1.74 -8.42
N THR A 155 2.94 -2.35 -9.40
CA THR A 155 1.61 -2.92 -9.19
C THR A 155 1.68 -4.16 -8.31
N ILE A 156 0.95 -4.15 -7.20
CA ILE A 156 0.81 -5.30 -6.32
C ILE A 156 -0.36 -6.17 -6.82
N THR A 157 -0.08 -7.46 -7.03
CA THR A 157 -1.01 -8.41 -7.68
C THR A 157 -1.35 -9.62 -6.82
N LYS A 158 -0.86 -9.67 -5.58
CA LYS A 158 -1.09 -10.77 -4.65
C LYS A 158 -1.49 -10.25 -3.29
N GLY A 159 -2.45 -10.90 -2.67
CA GLY A 159 -2.98 -10.49 -1.38
C GLY A 159 -4.39 -9.94 -1.50
N ASN A 160 -4.85 -9.37 -0.39
CA ASN A 160 -6.18 -8.85 -0.24
C ASN A 160 -6.24 -7.93 1.00
N ASN A 161 -7.38 -7.29 1.19
CA ASN A 161 -7.76 -6.67 2.47
C ASN A 161 -9.10 -7.22 2.98
N TRP A 162 -9.30 -8.53 2.87
CA TRP A 162 -10.52 -9.27 3.21
C TRP A 162 -11.74 -9.02 2.33
N PHE A 163 -11.91 -7.80 1.80
CA PHE A 163 -13.06 -7.41 0.99
C PHE A 163 -12.71 -7.28 -0.50
N TYR A 164 -11.47 -6.91 -0.80
CA TYR A 164 -10.95 -6.74 -2.15
C TYR A 164 -9.65 -7.51 -2.31
N TYR A 165 -9.38 -7.91 -3.55
CA TYR A 165 -8.19 -8.67 -3.92
C TYR A 165 -7.26 -7.82 -4.77
N ASP A 166 -5.96 -8.05 -4.59
CA ASP A 166 -4.96 -7.50 -5.49
C ASP A 166 -5.05 -8.15 -6.87
N HIS A 167 -4.86 -7.34 -7.90
CA HIS A 167 -4.82 -7.77 -9.29
C HIS A 167 -4.01 -6.75 -10.11
N ALA A 168 -3.73 -7.08 -11.37
CA ALA A 168 -3.05 -6.16 -12.29
C ALA A 168 -3.83 -4.86 -12.47
N GLY A 169 -3.11 -3.74 -12.63
CA GLY A 169 -3.70 -2.41 -12.69
C GLY A 169 -4.06 -1.85 -11.32
N TYR A 170 -4.88 -0.79 -11.31
CA TYR A 170 -5.41 -0.23 -10.08
C TYR A 170 -6.29 -1.25 -9.36
N ASN A 171 -6.10 -1.41 -8.05
CA ASN A 171 -6.97 -2.24 -7.21
C ASN A 171 -7.34 -1.52 -5.90
N ARG A 172 -8.38 -2.00 -5.21
CA ARG A 172 -8.91 -1.39 -3.97
C ARG A 172 -8.22 -1.87 -2.69
N VAL A 173 -7.01 -2.41 -2.81
CA VAL A 173 -6.16 -2.85 -1.70
C VAL A 173 -4.91 -1.96 -1.63
N THR A 174 -4.25 -1.74 -2.77
CA THR A 174 -3.00 -0.98 -2.89
C THR A 174 -3.06 0.20 -3.88
N GLY A 175 -4.20 0.46 -4.50
CA GLY A 175 -4.35 1.55 -5.46
C GLY A 175 -3.51 1.32 -6.72
N LEU A 176 -2.76 2.34 -7.13
CA LEU A 176 -1.79 2.30 -8.24
C LEU A 176 -0.56 1.45 -7.90
N GLY A 177 -0.29 1.24 -6.60
CA GLY A 177 0.84 0.46 -6.09
C GLY A 177 1.86 1.27 -5.28
N SER A 178 3.06 0.71 -5.09
CA SER A 178 4.19 1.40 -4.45
C SER A 178 5.00 2.20 -5.48
N PRO A 179 5.61 3.34 -5.13
CA PRO A 179 6.26 4.19 -6.11
C PRO A 179 7.67 3.70 -6.46
N ASP A 180 8.01 3.73 -7.75
CA ASP A 180 9.39 3.98 -8.18
C ASP A 180 9.56 5.50 -8.22
N VAL A 181 10.16 6.06 -7.17
CA VAL A 181 10.25 7.52 -6.98
C VAL A 181 11.00 8.18 -8.12
N TYR A 182 12.01 7.52 -8.70
CA TYR A 182 12.78 8.06 -9.81
C TYR A 182 11.94 8.14 -11.08
N ASN A 183 11.31 7.03 -11.49
CA ASN A 183 10.46 7.00 -12.68
C ASN A 183 9.26 7.94 -12.53
N LEU A 184 8.61 7.94 -11.37
CA LEU A 184 7.48 8.82 -11.09
C LEU A 184 7.85 10.30 -11.21
N THR A 185 9.00 10.70 -10.64
CA THR A 185 9.48 12.09 -10.72
C THR A 185 9.85 12.48 -12.15
N ARG A 186 10.57 11.60 -12.87
CA ARG A 186 10.94 11.81 -14.28
C ARG A 186 9.69 12.00 -15.15
N ASP A 187 8.68 11.17 -14.95
CA ASP A 187 7.48 11.20 -15.78
C ASP A 187 6.64 12.44 -15.49
N ILE A 188 6.52 12.85 -14.22
CA ILE A 188 5.88 14.14 -13.87
C ILE A 188 6.60 15.31 -14.53
N LEU A 189 7.93 15.33 -14.51
CA LEU A 189 8.72 16.39 -15.16
C LEU A 189 8.43 16.48 -16.67
N SER A 190 8.23 15.32 -17.32
CA SER A 190 7.90 15.26 -18.75
C SER A 190 6.50 15.75 -19.11
N LEU A 191 5.59 15.84 -18.13
CA LEU A 191 4.23 16.38 -18.32
C LEU A 191 4.18 17.90 -18.12
N THR A 192 5.20 18.49 -17.51
CA THR A 192 5.27 19.92 -17.19
C THR A 192 6.08 20.75 -18.19
N HIS A 193 6.59 20.13 -19.26
CA HIS A 193 7.35 20.74 -20.35
C HIS A 193 6.78 20.32 -21.70
#